data_AF-A0A944GML1-F1
#
_entry.id   AF-A0A944GML1-F1
#
_cell.length_a   1.000
_cell.length_b   1.000
_cell.length_c   1.000
_cell.angle_alpha   90.00
_cell.angle_beta   90.00
_cell.angle_gamma   90.00
#
_symmetry.space_group_name_H-M   'P 1'
#
loop_
_entity.id
_entity.type
_entity.pdbx_description
1 polymer ?
#
loop_
_entity_poly.entity_id
_entity_poly.type
_entity_poly.pdbx_seq_one_letter_code
_entity_poly.pdbx_strand_id
1 'polypeptide(L)'
;MQIKKNIFLLATLIFFTFADTAFAQQADGKASYYGNSLHGRRTSDGSRYHKDSLTCAHRTLPFGTMLKVRNVKNGKEVIVKVTDRGPFCKGRVVDLSMAAAKELGMVASGVVPVQVENIGHINDANIGEIIAQHRLPESKFIDPATGESYTMEEWQKRSVAAQQPRYKVLRDKLTAKSATPKKK
;
A
#
# COMPACT_ATOMS: atom_id res chain seq x y z
N MET A 1 -50.52 20.34 31.92
CA MET A 1 -49.16 20.93 31.84
C MET A 1 -48.12 19.90 31.33
N GLN A 2 -48.51 18.96 30.44
CA GLN A 2 -47.66 17.85 29.98
C GLN A 2 -47.08 18.04 28.56
N ILE A 3 -47.68 18.89 27.72
CA ILE A 3 -47.34 18.97 26.29
C ILE A 3 -45.94 19.57 26.05
N LYS A 4 -45.49 20.50 26.92
CA LYS A 4 -44.15 21.12 26.81
C LYS A 4 -42.99 20.15 27.15
N LYS A 5 -43.23 19.12 27.96
CA LYS A 5 -42.21 18.12 28.34
C LYS A 5 -41.92 17.14 27.21
N ASN A 6 -42.92 16.79 26.40
CA ASN A 6 -42.78 15.82 25.30
C ASN A 6 -42.07 16.43 24.08
N ILE A 7 -42.22 17.75 23.87
CA ILE A 7 -41.50 18.48 22.81
C ILE A 7 -39.99 18.58 23.13
N PHE A 8 -39.64 18.76 24.42
CA PHE A 8 -38.25 18.79 24.86
C PHE A 8 -37.55 17.41 24.76
N LEU A 9 -38.32 16.32 24.95
CA LEU A 9 -37.85 14.94 24.80
C LEU A 9 -37.69 14.51 23.32
N LEU A 10 -38.50 15.04 22.40
CA LEU A 10 -38.32 14.78 20.96
C LEU A 10 -37.13 15.56 20.36
N ALA A 11 -36.86 16.77 20.85
CA ALA A 11 -35.76 17.62 20.36
C ALA A 11 -34.36 17.06 20.72
N THR A 12 -34.25 16.33 21.82
CA THR A 12 -32.98 15.69 22.25
C THR A 12 -32.67 14.42 21.47
N LEU A 13 -33.69 13.70 20.98
CA LEU A 13 -33.49 12.51 20.15
C LEU A 13 -32.99 12.84 18.73
N ILE A 14 -33.33 14.02 18.21
CA ILE A 14 -32.88 14.49 16.88
C ILE A 14 -31.45 15.06 16.95
N PHE A 15 -30.98 15.46 18.13
CA PHE A 15 -29.59 15.91 18.34
C PHE A 15 -28.60 14.74 18.51
N PHE A 16 -29.11 13.54 18.84
CA PHE A 16 -28.30 12.33 19.01
C PHE A 16 -28.12 11.52 17.71
N THR A 17 -28.84 11.86 16.64
CA THR A 17 -28.79 11.16 15.35
C THR A 17 -27.91 11.86 14.30
N PHE A 18 -27.25 12.95 14.68
CA PHE A 18 -26.23 13.58 13.83
C PHE A 18 -24.84 13.08 14.22
N ALA A 19 -24.15 12.54 13.21
CA ALA A 19 -22.69 12.42 13.09
C ALA A 19 -22.10 11.01 13.17
N ASP A 20 -22.40 10.21 12.15
CA ASP A 20 -21.37 9.37 11.52
C ASP A 20 -21.28 9.74 10.03
N THR A 21 -20.87 10.97 9.75
CA THR A 21 -20.36 11.29 8.42
C THR A 21 -18.86 10.96 8.42
N ALA A 22 -18.53 9.74 8.00
CA ALA A 22 -17.16 9.37 7.69
C ALA A 22 -16.70 10.21 6.49
N PHE A 23 -16.13 11.38 6.76
CA PHE A 23 -15.44 12.17 5.75
C PHE A 23 -14.24 11.35 5.26
N ALA A 24 -14.31 10.84 4.03
CA ALA A 24 -13.13 10.38 3.32
C ALA A 24 -12.14 11.54 3.28
N GLN A 25 -11.07 11.45 4.07
CA GLN A 25 -10.10 12.53 4.20
C GLN A 25 -9.31 12.63 2.91
N GLN A 26 -9.73 13.57 2.05
CA GLN A 26 -9.03 13.90 0.81
C GLN A 26 -7.98 14.97 1.10
N ALA A 27 -6.73 14.68 0.76
CA ALA A 27 -5.59 15.55 0.98
C ALA A 27 -4.86 15.85 -0.33
N ASP A 28 -4.79 17.13 -0.68
CA ASP A 28 -4.07 17.61 -1.84
C ASP A 28 -2.61 17.95 -1.48
N GLY A 29 -1.67 17.65 -2.37
CA GLY A 29 -0.27 17.99 -2.16
C GLY A 29 0.65 17.48 -3.25
N LYS A 30 1.93 17.29 -2.93
CA LYS A 30 2.91 16.70 -3.86
C LYS A 30 3.24 15.27 -3.48
N ALA A 31 3.37 14.40 -4.47
CA ALA A 31 3.98 13.09 -4.32
C ALA A 31 5.44 13.13 -4.78
N SER A 32 6.28 12.30 -4.17
CA SER A 32 7.55 11.88 -4.77
C SER A 32 7.66 10.36 -4.71
N TYR A 33 8.83 9.79 -5.02
CA TYR A 33 9.04 8.35 -4.90
C TYR A 33 10.44 7.98 -4.40
N TYR A 34 10.57 6.77 -3.89
CA TYR A 34 11.82 6.23 -3.36
C TYR A 34 12.85 5.91 -4.44
N GLY A 35 14.09 6.30 -4.19
CA GLY A 35 15.23 5.91 -5.04
C GLY A 35 15.55 4.42 -4.95
N ASN A 36 16.17 3.88 -5.99
CA ASN A 36 16.53 2.46 -6.09
C ASN A 36 17.41 1.95 -4.94
N SER A 37 18.23 2.81 -4.34
CA SER A 37 19.11 2.47 -3.21
C SER A 37 18.36 2.10 -1.92
N LEU A 38 17.07 2.42 -1.83
CA LEU A 38 16.25 2.09 -0.67
C LEU A 38 15.80 0.63 -0.66
N HIS A 39 15.88 -0.07 -1.78
CA HIS A 39 15.43 -1.46 -1.91
C HIS A 39 16.03 -2.36 -0.83
N GLY A 40 15.19 -3.13 -0.15
CA GLY A 40 15.56 -4.05 0.93
C GLY A 40 15.75 -3.40 2.30
N ARG A 41 15.73 -2.06 2.42
CA ARG A 41 15.82 -1.36 3.72
C ARG A 41 14.55 -1.57 4.53
N ARG A 42 14.66 -1.51 5.85
CA ARG A 42 13.50 -1.60 6.75
C ARG A 42 12.67 -0.31 6.67
N THR A 43 11.37 -0.45 6.59
CA THR A 43 10.38 0.61 6.70
C THR A 43 9.88 0.74 8.14
N SER A 44 9.15 1.81 8.43
CA SER A 44 8.66 2.12 9.78
C SER A 44 7.62 1.13 10.32
N ASP A 45 6.91 0.40 9.45
CA ASP A 45 6.04 -0.72 9.86
C ASP A 45 6.82 -2.01 10.21
N GLY A 46 8.16 -1.99 10.07
CA GLY A 46 9.04 -3.12 10.32
C GLY A 46 9.26 -4.05 9.14
N SER A 47 8.51 -3.90 8.05
CA SER A 47 8.71 -4.66 6.81
C SER A 47 9.95 -4.19 6.05
N ARG A 48 10.31 -4.88 4.96
CA ARG A 48 11.40 -4.45 4.07
C ARG A 48 10.79 -3.83 2.81
N TYR A 49 11.26 -2.65 2.45
CA TYR A 49 10.84 -1.99 1.21
C TYR A 49 11.24 -2.82 -0.01
N HIS A 50 10.28 -3.10 -0.87
CA HIS A 50 10.49 -3.69 -2.18
C HIS A 50 10.02 -2.73 -3.26
N LYS A 51 10.83 -2.52 -4.29
CA LYS A 51 10.62 -1.45 -5.28
C LYS A 51 9.38 -1.72 -6.15
N ASP A 52 9.07 -3.00 -6.33
CA ASP A 52 7.97 -3.48 -7.17
C ASP A 52 6.65 -3.62 -6.39
N SER A 53 6.62 -3.29 -5.09
CA SER A 53 5.39 -3.30 -4.28
C SER A 53 4.65 -1.97 -4.38
N LEU A 54 3.31 -1.98 -4.30
CA LEU A 54 2.49 -0.77 -4.29
C LEU A 54 2.31 -0.25 -2.86
N THR A 55 3.36 0.42 -2.37
CA THR A 55 3.42 0.95 -1.00
C THR A 55 3.82 2.42 -0.98
N CYS A 56 3.61 3.08 0.16
CA CYS A 56 4.00 4.47 0.35
C CYS A 56 4.36 4.81 1.81
N ALA A 57 5.01 5.96 1.99
CA ALA A 57 5.14 6.65 3.26
C ALA A 57 4.05 7.72 3.43
N HIS A 58 3.47 7.77 4.63
CA HIS A 58 2.57 8.83 5.05
C HIS A 58 2.83 9.25 6.51
N ARG A 59 2.56 10.51 6.85
CA ARG A 59 3.00 11.13 8.12
C ARG A 59 2.31 10.54 9.34
N THR A 60 0.97 10.43 9.27
CA THR A 60 0.13 10.20 10.45
C THR A 60 -0.78 8.98 10.33
N LEU A 61 -1.24 8.67 9.11
CA LEU A 61 -2.13 7.53 8.88
C LEU A 61 -1.57 6.21 9.44
N PRO A 62 -2.44 5.34 10.00
CA PRO A 62 -2.06 4.01 10.46
C PRO A 62 -1.32 3.20 9.38
N PHE A 63 -0.45 2.29 9.81
CA PHE A 63 0.14 1.35 8.86
C PHE A 63 -0.93 0.37 8.36
N GLY A 64 -0.86 -0.01 7.09
CA GLY A 64 -1.86 -0.84 6.44
C GLY A 64 -3.06 -0.08 5.89
N THR A 65 -3.18 1.24 6.13
CA THR A 65 -4.18 2.08 5.46
C THR A 65 -3.92 2.07 3.96
N MET A 66 -4.99 1.96 3.17
CA MET A 66 -4.96 2.01 1.73
C MET A 66 -5.29 3.42 1.25
N LEU A 67 -4.51 3.91 0.30
CA LEU A 67 -4.65 5.24 -0.27
C LEU A 67 -4.86 5.14 -1.78
N LYS A 68 -5.89 5.81 -2.30
CA LYS A 68 -6.00 6.08 -3.74
C LYS A 68 -5.28 7.39 -4.03
N VAL A 69 -4.26 7.33 -4.88
CA VAL A 69 -3.43 8.48 -5.23
C VAL A 69 -3.64 8.81 -6.70
N ARG A 70 -4.13 10.01 -6.97
CA ARG A 70 -4.39 10.54 -8.30
C ARG A 70 -3.38 11.60 -8.68
N ASN A 71 -2.77 11.48 -9.85
CA ASN A 71 -1.90 12.52 -10.40
C ASN A 71 -2.74 13.54 -11.16
N VAL A 72 -2.77 14.77 -10.66
CA VAL A 72 -3.62 15.85 -11.17
C VAL A 72 -3.28 16.21 -12.61
N LYS A 73 -2.02 16.00 -13.04
CA LYS A 73 -1.55 16.40 -14.38
C LYS A 73 -2.01 15.46 -15.48
N ASN A 74 -2.10 14.16 -15.21
CA ASN A 74 -2.39 13.14 -16.24
C ASN A 74 -3.64 12.31 -15.94
N GLY A 75 -4.28 12.52 -14.79
CA GLY A 75 -5.48 11.81 -14.37
C GLY A 75 -5.28 10.34 -13.99
N LYS A 76 -4.04 9.83 -14.00
CA LYS A 76 -3.75 8.45 -13.61
C LYS A 76 -3.91 8.28 -12.10
N GLU A 77 -4.28 7.07 -11.70
CA GLU A 77 -4.54 6.71 -10.31
C GLU A 77 -3.82 5.41 -9.96
N VAL A 78 -3.44 5.28 -8.69
CA VAL A 78 -2.86 4.06 -8.13
C VAL A 78 -3.32 3.90 -6.68
N ILE A 79 -3.62 2.66 -6.29
CA ILE A 79 -3.86 2.33 -4.89
C ILE A 79 -2.56 1.87 -4.24
N VAL A 80 -2.24 2.37 -3.06
CA VAL A 80 -1.02 2.03 -2.33
C VAL A 80 -1.30 1.78 -0.85
N LYS A 81 -0.49 0.93 -0.24
CA LYS A 81 -0.53 0.66 1.20
C LYS A 81 0.46 1.53 1.97
N VAL A 82 0.04 2.15 3.06
CA VAL A 82 0.92 2.86 3.98
C VAL A 82 1.78 1.87 4.76
N THR A 83 3.09 1.87 4.54
CA THR A 83 4.05 0.98 5.21
C THR A 83 5.17 1.74 5.92
N ASP A 84 5.25 3.06 5.72
CA ASP A 84 6.38 3.83 6.18
C ASP A 84 5.99 5.25 6.63
N ARG A 85 6.91 5.97 7.26
CA ARG A 85 6.72 7.33 7.78
C ARG A 85 7.47 8.36 6.96
N GLY A 86 6.85 9.53 6.83
CA GLY A 86 7.28 10.60 5.94
C GLY A 86 6.09 11.04 5.09
N PRO A 87 6.27 11.89 4.07
CA PRO A 87 7.49 12.63 3.76
C PRO A 87 7.79 13.62 4.89
N PHE A 88 9.04 14.06 5.09
CA PHE A 88 9.35 15.12 6.06
C PHE A 88 9.56 16.50 5.41
N CYS A 89 9.69 16.55 4.08
CA CYS A 89 9.77 17.82 3.37
C CYS A 89 8.41 18.52 3.33
N LYS A 90 8.43 19.86 3.39
CA LYS A 90 7.23 20.70 3.28
C LYS A 90 6.57 20.51 1.90
N GLY A 91 5.24 20.46 1.88
CA GLY A 91 4.43 20.36 0.67
C GLY A 91 4.35 18.97 0.02
N ARG A 92 5.13 17.97 0.46
CA ARG A 92 4.94 16.57 0.05
C ARG A 92 4.01 15.86 1.02
N VAL A 93 2.98 15.20 0.50
CA VAL A 93 1.98 14.47 1.30
C VAL A 93 2.23 12.97 1.32
N VAL A 94 2.84 12.42 0.25
CA VAL A 94 3.11 10.98 0.12
C VAL A 94 4.44 10.74 -0.61
N ASP A 95 5.21 9.74 -0.17
CA ASP A 95 6.37 9.23 -0.91
C ASP A 95 6.04 7.80 -1.36
N LEU A 96 6.00 7.58 -2.68
CA LEU A 96 5.55 6.35 -3.31
C LEU A 96 6.70 5.37 -3.54
N SER A 97 6.37 4.09 -3.72
CA SER A 97 7.29 3.12 -4.29
C SER A 97 7.60 3.40 -5.76
N MET A 98 8.65 2.77 -6.29
CA MET A 98 9.01 2.86 -7.70
C MET A 98 7.91 2.29 -8.61
N ALA A 99 7.29 1.16 -8.25
CA ALA A 99 6.16 0.62 -8.99
C ALA A 99 4.97 1.58 -9.03
N ALA A 100 4.56 2.13 -7.88
CA ALA A 100 3.45 3.06 -7.82
C ALA A 100 3.74 4.34 -8.62
N ALA A 101 4.99 4.84 -8.59
CA ALA A 101 5.40 5.99 -9.38
C ALA A 101 5.36 5.73 -10.90
N LYS A 102 5.67 4.50 -11.33
CA LYS A 102 5.57 4.08 -12.74
C LYS A 102 4.11 4.05 -13.19
N GLU A 103 3.23 3.42 -12.41
CA GLU A 103 1.79 3.36 -12.70
C GLU A 103 1.18 4.76 -12.76
N LEU A 104 1.55 5.62 -11.81
CA LEU A 104 1.11 7.01 -11.75
C LEU A 104 1.73 7.91 -12.84
N GLY A 105 2.70 7.38 -13.60
CA GLY A 105 3.37 8.07 -14.71
C GLY A 105 4.20 9.27 -14.27
N MET A 106 4.85 9.20 -13.10
CA MET A 106 5.57 10.33 -12.52
C MET A 106 7.10 10.18 -12.46
N VAL A 107 7.64 9.02 -12.86
CA VAL A 107 9.08 8.71 -12.73
C VAL A 107 9.97 9.78 -13.37
N ALA A 108 9.65 10.20 -14.60
CA ALA A 108 10.42 11.20 -15.33
C ALA A 108 10.33 12.61 -14.70
N SER A 109 9.20 12.93 -14.06
CA SER A 109 9.00 14.22 -13.39
C SER A 109 9.62 14.28 -11.98
N GLY A 110 9.84 13.13 -11.34
CA GLY A 110 10.34 13.07 -9.95
C GLY A 110 9.25 13.37 -8.91
N VAL A 111 8.62 14.54 -9.03
CA VAL A 111 7.61 15.09 -8.11
C VAL A 111 6.42 15.62 -8.90
N VAL A 112 5.21 15.27 -8.48
CA VAL A 112 3.96 15.71 -9.15
C VAL A 112 2.91 16.13 -8.13
N PRO A 113 2.00 17.07 -8.47
CA PRO A 113 0.82 17.34 -7.66
C PRO A 113 -0.13 16.13 -7.71
N VAL A 114 -0.64 15.75 -6.54
CA VAL A 114 -1.54 14.61 -6.36
C VAL A 114 -2.71 14.97 -5.46
N GLN A 115 -3.81 14.24 -5.65
CA GLN A 115 -4.91 14.12 -4.70
C GLN A 115 -4.79 12.75 -4.05
N VAL A 116 -4.85 12.71 -2.72
CA VAL A 116 -4.76 11.47 -1.93
C VAL A 116 -6.07 11.27 -1.21
N GLU A 117 -6.69 10.12 -1.42
CA GLU A 117 -7.94 9.73 -0.76
C GLU A 117 -7.67 8.51 0.12
N ASN A 118 -8.05 8.60 1.40
CA ASN A 118 -8.05 7.45 2.29
C ASN A 118 -9.26 6.57 1.99
N ILE A 119 -9.01 5.35 1.50
CA ILE A 119 -10.07 4.41 1.16
C ILE A 119 -10.36 3.39 2.29
N GLY A 120 -9.56 3.38 3.37
CA GLY A 120 -9.73 2.54 4.58
C GLY A 120 -8.66 1.45 4.73
N HIS A 121 -8.99 0.31 5.38
CA HIS A 121 -8.10 -0.84 5.58
C HIS A 121 -8.53 -2.07 4.78
N ILE A 122 -7.57 -2.91 4.39
CA ILE A 122 -7.83 -4.12 3.57
C ILE A 122 -8.80 -5.13 4.21
N ASN A 123 -9.00 -5.06 5.53
CA ASN A 123 -9.89 -5.94 6.28
C ASN A 123 -11.35 -5.42 6.30
N ASP A 124 -11.61 -4.21 5.80
CA ASP A 124 -12.96 -3.67 5.75
C ASP A 124 -13.67 -4.26 4.53
N ALA A 125 -14.85 -4.85 4.73
CA ALA A 125 -15.58 -5.63 3.72
C ALA A 125 -15.81 -4.89 2.39
N ASN A 126 -15.81 -3.56 2.40
CA ASN A 126 -16.05 -2.71 1.23
C ASN A 126 -14.80 -2.43 0.38
N ILE A 127 -13.58 -2.69 0.87
CA ILE A 127 -12.34 -2.38 0.14
C ILE A 127 -12.02 -3.40 -0.95
N GLY A 128 -12.38 -4.67 -0.74
CA GLY A 128 -12.09 -5.76 -1.69
C GLY A 128 -12.65 -5.45 -3.09
N GLU A 129 -13.85 -4.87 -3.14
CA GLU A 129 -14.49 -4.45 -4.39
C GLU A 129 -13.76 -3.27 -5.06
N ILE A 130 -13.36 -2.26 -4.28
CA ILE A 130 -12.62 -1.10 -4.79
C ILE A 130 -11.24 -1.51 -5.33
N ILE A 131 -10.52 -2.38 -4.62
CA ILE A 131 -9.21 -2.91 -5.06
C ILE A 131 -9.37 -3.76 -6.32
N ALA A 132 -10.40 -4.59 -6.40
CA ALA A 132 -10.69 -5.40 -7.59
C ALA A 132 -10.96 -4.51 -8.81
N GLN A 133 -11.68 -3.40 -8.63
CA GLN A 133 -11.95 -2.41 -9.68
C GLN A 133 -10.70 -1.61 -10.09
N HIS A 134 -9.81 -1.29 -9.14
CA HIS A 134 -8.61 -0.46 -9.37
C HIS A 134 -7.32 -1.26 -9.62
N ARG A 135 -7.44 -2.58 -9.80
CA ARG A 135 -6.43 -3.52 -10.33
C ARG A 135 -5.00 -3.28 -9.84
N LEU A 136 -4.74 -3.55 -8.56
CA LEU A 136 -3.38 -3.83 -8.10
C LEU A 136 -2.89 -5.10 -8.85
N PRO A 137 -1.76 -5.09 -9.57
CA PRO A 137 -1.16 -6.33 -10.02
C PRO A 137 -0.75 -7.13 -8.79
N GLU A 138 -1.41 -8.27 -8.57
CA GLU A 138 -0.94 -9.23 -7.57
C GLU A 138 0.52 -9.55 -7.86
N SER A 139 1.37 -9.45 -6.84
CA SER A 139 2.80 -9.77 -6.97
C SER A 139 2.95 -11.22 -7.41
N LYS A 140 3.43 -11.43 -8.64
CA LYS A 140 3.70 -12.76 -9.15
C LYS A 140 5.09 -13.21 -8.70
N PHE A 141 5.15 -14.31 -7.98
CA PHE A 141 6.40 -14.96 -7.58
C PHE A 141 6.80 -15.96 -8.66
N ILE A 142 8.07 -15.93 -9.07
CA ILE A 142 8.62 -16.90 -10.01
C ILE A 142 8.89 -18.20 -9.26
N ASP A 143 8.32 -19.31 -9.74
CA ASP A 143 8.65 -20.64 -9.26
C ASP A 143 10.04 -21.03 -9.78
N PRO A 144 11.04 -21.24 -8.90
CA PRO A 144 12.39 -21.59 -9.33
C PRO A 144 12.48 -22.97 -10.00
N ALA A 145 11.48 -23.84 -9.81
CA ALA A 145 11.46 -25.17 -10.42
C ALA A 145 10.89 -25.18 -11.84
N THR A 146 9.87 -24.36 -12.12
CA THR A 146 9.19 -24.34 -13.42
C THR A 146 9.52 -23.11 -14.27
N GLY A 147 10.03 -22.03 -13.66
CA GLY A 147 10.25 -20.74 -14.32
C GLY A 147 8.98 -19.94 -14.57
N GLU A 148 7.81 -20.47 -14.19
CA GLU A 148 6.51 -19.79 -14.35
C GLU A 148 6.24 -18.83 -13.17
N SER A 149 5.47 -17.77 -13.43
CA SER A 149 5.15 -16.75 -12.43
C SER A 149 3.71 -16.92 -11.92
N TYR A 150 3.53 -17.06 -10.61
CA TYR A 150 2.24 -17.32 -9.96
C TYR A 150 1.88 -16.27 -8.90
N THR A 151 0.59 -16.01 -8.71
CA THR A 151 0.12 -15.24 -7.55
C THR A 151 0.08 -16.09 -6.28
N MET A 152 -0.02 -15.47 -5.10
CA MET A 152 -0.01 -16.20 -3.83
C MET A 152 -1.23 -17.13 -3.69
N GLU A 153 -2.38 -16.73 -4.25
CA GLU A 153 -3.58 -17.57 -4.29
C GLU A 153 -3.42 -18.78 -5.22
N GLU A 154 -2.87 -18.57 -6.41
CA GLU A 154 -2.58 -19.65 -7.36
C GLU A 154 -1.59 -20.65 -6.76
N TRP A 155 -0.58 -20.15 -6.05
CA TRP A 155 0.42 -20.98 -5.37
C TRP A 155 -0.21 -21.82 -4.24
N GLN A 156 -1.06 -21.21 -3.42
CA GLN A 156 -1.81 -21.93 -2.37
C GLN A 156 -2.75 -22.99 -2.96
N LYS A 157 -3.55 -22.63 -3.98
CA LYS A 157 -4.43 -23.58 -4.67
C LYS A 157 -3.65 -24.74 -5.28
N ARG A 158 -2.48 -24.49 -5.86
CA ARG A 158 -1.60 -25.53 -6.40
C ARG A 158 -1.02 -26.42 -5.30
N SER A 159 -0.66 -25.89 -4.14
CA SER A 159 -0.17 -26.70 -3.01
C SER A 159 -1.25 -27.61 -2.41
N VAL A 160 -2.52 -27.21 -2.52
CA VAL A 160 -3.67 -28.00 -2.08
C VAL A 160 -4.08 -29.02 -3.15
N ALA A 161 -4.03 -28.65 -4.44
CA ALA A 161 -4.41 -29.51 -5.57
C ALA A 161 -3.33 -30.51 -5.98
N ALA A 162 -2.05 -30.19 -5.77
CA ALA A 162 -0.92 -31.06 -6.06
C ALA A 162 -0.26 -31.49 -4.75
N GLN A 163 -0.15 -32.80 -4.53
CA GLN A 163 0.85 -33.38 -3.63
C GLN A 163 2.25 -33.03 -4.16
N GLN A 164 2.69 -31.78 -3.96
CA GLN A 164 4.01 -31.37 -4.39
C GLN A 164 5.06 -32.14 -3.58
N PRO A 165 6.13 -32.63 -4.21
CA PRO A 165 7.22 -33.24 -3.47
C PRO A 165 7.77 -32.19 -2.51
N ARG A 166 7.74 -32.52 -1.21
CA ARG A 166 8.27 -31.72 -0.11
C ARG A 166 9.64 -31.20 -0.54
N TYR A 167 9.77 -29.91 -0.82
CA TYR A 167 11.05 -29.35 -1.23
C TYR A 167 12.05 -29.69 -0.14
N LYS A 168 13.07 -30.50 -0.47
CA LYS A 168 14.20 -30.67 0.45
C LYS A 168 14.85 -29.30 0.49
N VAL A 169 14.74 -28.63 1.63
CA VAL A 169 15.62 -27.51 1.95
C VAL A 169 17.04 -28.08 1.80
N LEU A 170 17.67 -27.80 0.66
CA LEU A 170 19.08 -28.10 0.47
C LEU A 170 19.79 -27.25 1.52
N ARG A 171 20.28 -27.91 2.58
CA ARG A 171 21.17 -27.32 3.57
C ARG A 171 22.56 -27.10 2.97
N ASP A 172 22.61 -26.61 1.75
CA ASP A 172 23.88 -26.23 1.15
C ASP A 172 24.12 -24.79 1.56
N LYS A 173 24.98 -24.68 2.57
CA LYS A 173 25.50 -23.42 3.09
C LYS A 173 25.84 -22.52 1.90
N LEU A 174 25.12 -21.40 1.80
CA LEU A 174 25.53 -20.23 1.03
C LEU A 174 26.88 -19.76 1.59
N THR A 175 27.96 -20.41 1.16
CA THR A 175 29.32 -19.95 1.44
C THR A 175 29.61 -18.87 0.41
N ALA A 176 29.64 -17.62 0.88
CA ALA A 176 30.10 -16.50 0.09
C ALA A 176 31.51 -16.82 -0.40
N LYS A 177 31.71 -16.81 -1.73
CA LYS A 177 33.02 -16.97 -2.35
C LYS A 177 33.92 -15.83 -1.82
N SER A 178 34.94 -16.18 -1.05
CA SER A 178 35.89 -15.23 -0.47
C SER A 178 36.59 -14.44 -1.59
N ALA A 179 36.56 -13.11 -1.49
CA ALA A 179 37.27 -12.22 -2.40
C ALA A 179 38.79 -12.39 -2.26
N THR A 180 39.48 -12.61 -3.38
CA THR A 180 40.94 -12.69 -3.46
C THR A 180 41.55 -11.28 -3.31
N PRO A 181 42.65 -11.09 -2.53
CA PRO A 181 43.22 -9.76 -2.34
C PRO A 181 44.02 -9.32 -3.58
N LYS A 182 43.82 -8.07 -4.02
CA LYS A 182 44.68 -7.40 -5.01
C LYS A 182 46.10 -7.27 -4.43
N LYS A 183 47.09 -7.84 -5.11
CA LYS A 183 48.51 -7.52 -4.85
C LYS A 183 48.82 -6.12 -5.41
N LYS A 184 49.62 -5.37 -4.63
CA LYS A 184 50.15 -4.04 -4.96
C LYS A 184 51.07 -4.09 -6.17
#